data_AF-A0A4Q2ULH7-F1
#
_entry.id   AF-A0A4Q2ULH7-F1
#
_cell.length_a   1.000
_cell.length_b   1.000
_cell.length_c   1.000
_cell.angle_alpha   90.00
_cell.angle_beta   90.00
_cell.angle_gamma   90.00
#
_symmetry.space_group_name_H-M   'P 1'
#
loop_
_entity.id
_entity.type
_entity.pdbx_description
1 polymer ?
#
loop_
_entity_poly.entity_id
_entity_poly.type
_entity_poly.pdbx_seq_one_letter_code
_entity_poly.pdbx_strand_id
1 'polypeptide(L)'
;MTTSVYWILLAGWLLAGRACAQPSVFSQEWQFAHYLADKEEVDEASFVLQSIDTRQLSRPQLDSLAYLTGWLAYSGKSLELASQHLLSVSSGSPFYIKSQYFGAYCLTFQQKLDAASAVARQLPAPDSTLRELRAFEEAGIALLQRQFQRYDTLRQQFRYSSYALSAEEKHLDSYRAGLQAQKRRSPAVAGLLSAVVPGLGKLYAGKPKQGIAAFLPVLTLGLLTWEGYRKDGPKSLRFLGFGSLFTLFYGGAIWGSTLAVHVQRDQFNRTYDNKILFDMHIPLRNLLNR
;
A
#
# COMPACT_ATOMS: atom_id res chain seq x y z
N MET A 1 79.47 -7.43 -47.74
CA MET A 1 78.52 -8.53 -47.42
C MET A 1 78.80 -8.88 -45.97
N THR A 2 77.97 -8.67 -44.95
CA THR A 2 76.51 -8.56 -44.81
C THR A 2 76.22 -7.84 -43.49
N THR A 3 75.48 -6.74 -43.54
CA THR A 3 74.88 -6.04 -42.40
C THR A 3 73.52 -6.68 -42.09
N SER A 4 73.41 -7.52 -41.06
CA SER A 4 72.12 -7.96 -40.50
C SER A 4 72.30 -8.70 -39.18
N VAL A 5 72.41 -7.99 -38.06
CA VAL A 5 72.22 -8.60 -36.72
C VAL A 5 71.48 -7.69 -35.73
N TYR A 6 71.30 -6.39 -35.96
CA TYR A 6 70.70 -5.47 -34.96
C TYR A 6 69.22 -5.14 -35.19
N TRP A 7 68.35 -6.15 -35.37
CA TRP A 7 66.90 -5.93 -35.42
C TRP A 7 66.05 -6.83 -34.51
N ILE A 8 66.64 -7.72 -33.72
CA ILE A 8 65.85 -8.71 -32.94
C ILE A 8 65.61 -8.29 -31.47
N LEU A 9 66.23 -7.22 -30.97
CA LEU A 9 66.08 -6.81 -29.56
C LEU A 9 65.22 -5.55 -29.34
N LEU A 10 64.35 -5.19 -30.30
CA LEU A 10 63.40 -4.08 -30.15
C LEU A 10 61.94 -4.47 -30.46
N ALA A 11 61.66 -5.76 -30.63
CA ALA A 11 60.31 -6.28 -30.85
C ALA A 11 59.75 -7.07 -29.63
N GLY A 12 60.53 -7.23 -28.56
CA GLY A 12 60.13 -8.00 -27.36
C GLY A 12 59.33 -7.24 -26.31
N TRP A 13 59.16 -5.92 -26.45
CA TRP A 13 58.50 -5.07 -25.44
C TRP A 13 57.15 -4.48 -25.85
N LEU A 14 56.65 -4.81 -27.04
CA LEU A 14 55.33 -4.35 -27.52
C LEU A 14 54.23 -5.43 -27.48
N LEU A 15 54.54 -6.62 -26.95
CA LEU A 15 53.57 -7.70 -26.75
C LEU A 15 53.31 -8.04 -25.28
N ALA A 16 53.69 -7.15 -24.35
CA ALA A 16 52.99 -7.05 -23.07
C ALA A 16 51.65 -6.35 -23.34
N GLY A 17 50.76 -7.08 -24.03
CA GLY A 17 49.40 -6.68 -24.28
C GLY A 17 48.80 -6.19 -22.97
N ARG A 18 48.39 -4.94 -22.96
CA ARG A 18 47.50 -4.37 -21.97
C ARG A 18 46.21 -5.18 -21.97
N ALA A 19 46.20 -6.32 -21.28
CA ALA A 19 45.00 -6.93 -20.76
C ALA A 19 44.54 -6.11 -19.53
N CYS A 20 44.37 -4.81 -19.72
CA CYS A 20 43.45 -4.08 -18.87
C CYS A 20 42.08 -4.62 -19.28
N ALA A 21 41.53 -5.52 -18.48
CA ALA A 21 40.19 -6.02 -18.64
C ALA A 21 39.25 -4.81 -18.78
N GLN A 22 38.75 -4.55 -19.99
CA GLN A 22 37.66 -3.60 -20.14
C GLN A 22 36.49 -4.18 -19.34
N PRO A 23 35.94 -3.45 -18.36
CA PRO A 23 34.77 -3.94 -17.66
C PRO A 23 33.69 -4.17 -18.71
N SER A 24 33.02 -5.33 -18.63
CA SER A 24 31.91 -5.65 -19.52
C SER A 24 30.90 -4.50 -19.51
N VAL A 25 30.22 -4.26 -20.64
CA VAL A 25 29.20 -3.19 -20.75
C VAL A 25 28.22 -3.25 -19.57
N PHE A 26 27.81 -4.46 -19.18
CA PHE A 26 27.02 -4.68 -17.97
C PHE A 26 27.65 -4.07 -16.72
N SER A 27 28.94 -4.32 -16.45
CA SER A 27 29.61 -3.78 -15.25
C SER A 27 29.67 -2.26 -15.24
N GLN A 28 29.76 -1.61 -16.40
CA GLN A 28 29.82 -0.14 -16.50
C GLN A 28 28.43 0.47 -16.25
N GLU A 29 27.42 0.02 -16.99
CA GLU A 29 26.03 0.48 -16.84
C GLU A 29 25.49 0.17 -15.44
N TRP A 30 25.83 -1.00 -14.89
CA TRP A 30 25.48 -1.39 -13.53
C TRP A 30 26.07 -0.45 -12.47
N GLN A 31 27.36 -0.12 -12.58
CA GLN A 31 28.01 0.82 -11.65
C GLN A 31 27.43 2.22 -11.77
N PHE A 32 27.11 2.66 -12.99
CA PHE A 32 26.51 3.96 -13.24
C PHE A 32 25.08 4.05 -12.69
N ALA A 33 24.24 3.04 -12.93
CA ALA A 33 22.91 2.94 -12.35
C ALA A 33 22.95 2.93 -10.82
N HIS A 34 23.89 2.20 -10.22
CA HIS A 34 24.10 2.22 -8.77
C HIS A 34 24.48 3.62 -8.26
N TYR A 35 25.41 4.29 -8.94
CA TYR A 35 25.80 5.65 -8.58
C TYR A 35 24.61 6.62 -8.63
N LEU A 36 23.75 6.53 -9.66
CA LEU A 36 22.53 7.34 -9.77
C LEU A 36 21.53 6.99 -8.67
N ALA A 37 21.34 5.70 -8.37
CA ALA A 37 20.49 5.24 -7.29
C ALA A 37 20.94 5.81 -5.93
N ASP A 38 22.25 5.82 -5.66
CA ASP A 38 22.84 6.38 -4.45
C ASP A 38 22.69 7.91 -4.36
N LYS A 39 22.46 8.57 -5.50
CA LYS A 39 22.15 10.01 -5.61
C LYS A 39 20.65 10.31 -5.57
N GLU A 40 19.81 9.30 -5.35
CA GLU A 40 18.34 9.41 -5.37
C GLU A 40 17.76 9.81 -6.74
N GLU A 41 18.54 9.70 -7.82
CA GLU A 41 18.12 9.94 -9.21
C GLU A 41 17.46 8.66 -9.77
N VAL A 42 16.28 8.33 -9.23
CA VAL A 42 15.59 7.04 -9.45
C VAL A 42 15.19 6.82 -10.91
N ASP A 43 14.75 7.88 -11.59
CA ASP A 43 14.26 7.80 -12.97
C ASP A 43 15.42 7.55 -13.95
N GLU A 44 16.53 8.25 -13.77
CA GLU A 44 17.77 8.09 -14.53
C GLU A 44 18.39 6.72 -14.28
N ALA A 45 18.47 6.28 -13.03
CA ALA A 45 18.96 4.94 -12.70
C ALA A 45 18.10 3.85 -13.37
N SER A 46 16.77 4.02 -13.33
CA SER A 46 15.83 3.09 -13.98
C SER A 46 16.00 3.08 -15.51
N PHE A 47 16.20 4.25 -16.13
CA PHE A 47 16.47 4.37 -17.57
C PHE A 47 17.75 3.63 -17.96
N VAL A 48 18.83 3.78 -17.20
CA VAL A 48 20.10 3.08 -17.44
C VAL A 48 19.90 1.57 -17.36
N LEU A 49 19.23 1.07 -16.31
CA LEU A 49 18.99 -0.37 -16.15
C LEU A 49 18.14 -0.99 -17.27
N GLN A 50 17.18 -0.23 -17.81
CA GLN A 50 16.37 -0.67 -18.94
C GLN A 50 17.16 -0.76 -20.25
N SER A 51 18.28 -0.04 -20.36
CA SER A 51 19.13 -0.06 -21.56
C SER A 51 20.06 -1.29 -21.64
N ILE A 52 20.22 -2.02 -20.53
CA ILE A 52 21.09 -3.19 -20.45
C ILE A 52 20.51 -4.35 -21.27
N ASP A 53 21.30 -4.85 -22.25
CA ASP A 53 20.93 -6.05 -23.02
C ASP A 53 20.98 -7.30 -22.13
N THR A 54 19.82 -7.92 -21.94
CA THR A 54 19.66 -9.09 -21.07
C THR A 54 20.04 -10.41 -21.73
N ARG A 55 20.21 -10.45 -23.06
CA ARG A 55 20.41 -11.70 -23.82
C ARG A 55 21.70 -12.44 -23.50
N GLN A 56 22.73 -11.72 -23.04
CA GLN A 56 24.05 -12.27 -22.74
C GLN A 56 24.36 -12.30 -21.24
N LEU A 57 23.38 -12.00 -20.39
CA LEU A 57 23.59 -11.95 -18.95
C LEU A 57 23.53 -13.35 -18.32
N SER A 58 24.48 -13.62 -17.44
CA SER A 58 24.45 -14.79 -16.57
C SER A 58 23.29 -14.69 -15.56
N ARG A 59 22.87 -15.82 -14.99
CA ARG A 59 21.77 -15.84 -14.00
C ARG A 59 22.02 -14.90 -12.80
N PRO A 60 23.22 -14.84 -12.19
CA PRO A 60 23.50 -13.89 -11.12
C PRO A 60 23.37 -12.42 -11.57
N GLN A 61 23.74 -12.10 -12.80
CA GLN A 61 23.59 -10.73 -13.34
C GLN A 61 22.12 -10.36 -13.56
N LEU A 62 21.31 -11.31 -14.06
CA LEU A 62 19.85 -11.13 -14.19
C LEU A 62 19.18 -10.93 -12.82
N ASP A 63 19.59 -11.70 -11.81
CA ASP A 63 19.04 -11.57 -10.45
C ASP A 63 19.42 -10.22 -9.81
N SER A 64 20.66 -9.76 -10.01
CA SER A 64 21.10 -8.42 -9.58
C SER A 64 20.31 -7.32 -10.28
N LEU A 65 20.17 -7.41 -11.61
CA LEU A 65 19.37 -6.48 -12.42
C LEU A 65 17.92 -6.42 -11.94
N ALA A 66 17.28 -7.58 -11.78
CA ALA A 66 15.92 -7.67 -11.28
C ALA A 66 15.77 -7.08 -9.87
N TYR A 67 16.69 -7.37 -8.95
CA TYR A 67 16.66 -6.81 -7.61
C TYR A 67 16.76 -5.27 -7.64
N LEU A 68 17.75 -4.70 -8.33
CA LEU A 68 17.94 -3.26 -8.34
C LEU A 68 16.80 -2.52 -9.05
N THR A 69 16.34 -3.03 -10.19
CA THR A 69 15.16 -2.47 -10.88
C THR A 69 13.93 -2.52 -9.99
N GLY A 70 13.69 -3.66 -9.32
CA GLY A 70 12.57 -3.81 -8.39
C GLY A 70 12.67 -2.88 -7.17
N TRP A 71 13.89 -2.67 -6.66
CA TRP A 71 14.15 -1.81 -5.50
C TRP A 71 13.99 -0.32 -5.84
N LEU A 72 14.46 0.12 -7.01
CA LEU A 72 14.23 1.47 -7.52
C LEU A 72 12.74 1.72 -7.74
N ALA A 73 12.04 0.78 -8.36
CA ALA A 73 10.60 0.85 -8.56
C ALA A 73 9.85 0.94 -7.22
N TYR A 74 10.28 0.17 -6.22
CA TYR A 74 9.73 0.24 -4.87
C TYR A 74 9.91 1.63 -4.25
N SER A 75 11.12 2.17 -4.34
CA SER A 75 11.48 3.50 -3.82
C SER A 75 10.73 4.62 -4.54
N GLY A 76 10.54 4.48 -5.86
CA GLY A 76 9.72 5.34 -6.71
C GLY A 76 8.22 5.07 -6.64
N LYS A 77 7.74 4.22 -5.73
CA LYS A 77 6.31 3.86 -5.52
C LYS A 77 5.62 3.22 -6.72
N SER A 78 6.38 2.72 -7.69
CA SER A 78 5.90 1.90 -8.81
C SER A 78 5.74 0.44 -8.35
N LEU A 79 4.76 0.20 -7.46
CA LEU A 79 4.61 -1.07 -6.72
C LEU A 79 4.35 -2.29 -7.62
N GLU A 80 3.67 -2.10 -8.75
CA GLU A 80 3.43 -3.19 -9.69
C GLU A 80 4.76 -3.67 -10.29
N LEU A 81 5.54 -2.75 -10.85
CA LEU A 81 6.85 -3.03 -11.42
C LEU A 81 7.81 -3.58 -10.36
N ALA A 82 7.77 -3.00 -9.15
CA ALA A 82 8.53 -3.51 -8.01
C ALA A 82 8.20 -4.97 -7.72
N SER A 83 6.91 -5.33 -7.59
CA SER A 83 6.51 -6.71 -7.30
C SER A 83 6.91 -7.68 -8.42
N GLN A 84 6.78 -7.28 -9.68
CA GLN A 84 7.15 -8.12 -10.83
C GLN A 84 8.65 -8.44 -10.84
N HIS A 85 9.51 -7.44 -10.66
CA HIS A 85 10.95 -7.62 -10.69
C HIS A 85 11.49 -8.28 -9.42
N LEU A 86 11.03 -7.87 -8.24
CA LEU A 86 11.48 -8.46 -6.98
C LEU A 86 11.11 -9.95 -6.90
N LEU A 87 9.89 -10.34 -7.29
CA LEU A 87 9.47 -11.75 -7.28
C LEU A 87 10.11 -12.61 -8.37
N SER A 88 10.84 -12.01 -9.31
CA SER A 88 11.58 -12.73 -10.37
C SER A 88 12.99 -13.16 -9.97
N VAL A 89 13.50 -12.65 -8.84
CA VAL A 89 14.82 -12.97 -8.31
C VAL A 89 14.88 -14.45 -7.91
N SER A 90 15.91 -15.16 -8.35
CA SER A 90 16.05 -16.60 -8.09
C SER A 90 16.41 -16.92 -6.63
N SER A 91 16.05 -18.13 -6.18
CA SER A 91 16.37 -18.63 -4.83
C SER A 91 17.87 -18.76 -4.52
N GLY A 92 18.71 -18.85 -5.55
CA GLY A 92 20.17 -18.88 -5.40
C GLY A 92 20.81 -17.50 -5.22
N SER A 93 20.05 -16.43 -5.42
CA SER A 93 20.54 -15.06 -5.28
C SER A 93 20.65 -14.65 -3.80
N PRO A 94 21.70 -13.91 -3.41
CA PRO A 94 21.77 -13.31 -2.07
C PRO A 94 20.62 -12.32 -1.80
N PHE A 95 20.00 -11.78 -2.84
CA PHE A 95 18.88 -10.84 -2.72
C PHE A 95 17.53 -11.53 -2.54
N TYR A 96 17.45 -12.86 -2.72
CA TYR A 96 16.19 -13.59 -2.81
C TYR A 96 15.24 -13.32 -1.65
N ILE A 97 15.72 -13.47 -0.41
CA ILE A 97 14.88 -13.31 0.78
C ILE A 97 14.28 -11.90 0.80
N LYS A 98 15.12 -10.88 0.71
CA LYS A 98 14.67 -9.49 0.71
C LYS A 98 13.65 -9.24 -0.40
N SER A 99 13.94 -9.67 -1.62
CA SER A 99 13.06 -9.46 -2.78
C SER A 99 11.70 -10.13 -2.60
N GLN A 100 11.66 -11.37 -2.11
CA GLN A 100 10.40 -12.09 -1.93
C GLN A 100 9.48 -11.40 -0.92
N TYR A 101 10.00 -10.96 0.22
CA TYR A 101 9.18 -10.28 1.24
C TYR A 101 8.67 -8.92 0.75
N PHE A 102 9.56 -8.09 0.19
CA PHE A 102 9.14 -6.77 -0.34
C PHE A 102 8.21 -6.90 -1.54
N GLY A 103 8.39 -7.92 -2.40
CA GLY A 103 7.48 -8.22 -3.50
C GLY A 103 6.09 -8.63 -3.01
N ALA A 104 6.00 -9.48 -1.98
CA ALA A 104 4.73 -9.86 -1.34
C ALA A 104 4.04 -8.65 -0.69
N TYR A 105 4.82 -7.80 -0.01
CA TYR A 105 4.31 -6.55 0.55
C TYR A 105 3.75 -5.61 -0.54
N CYS A 106 4.45 -5.45 -1.67
CA CYS A 106 3.97 -4.65 -2.80
C CYS A 106 2.64 -5.18 -3.35
N LEU A 107 2.46 -6.50 -3.46
CA LEU A 107 1.17 -7.09 -3.85
C LEU A 107 0.08 -6.78 -2.82
N THR A 108 0.41 -6.87 -1.53
CA THR A 108 -0.51 -6.58 -0.42
C THR A 108 -0.97 -5.12 -0.45
N PHE A 109 -0.04 -4.18 -0.62
CA PHE A 109 -0.32 -2.75 -0.69
C PHE A 109 -1.21 -2.39 -1.89
N GLN A 110 -1.02 -3.08 -3.01
CA GLN A 110 -1.87 -2.96 -4.21
C GLN A 110 -3.24 -3.65 -4.08
N GLN A 111 -3.61 -4.16 -2.89
CA GLN A 111 -4.86 -4.88 -2.63
C GLN A 111 -5.02 -6.18 -3.45
N LYS A 112 -3.92 -6.71 -4.01
CA LYS A 112 -3.91 -8.03 -4.68
C LYS A 112 -3.77 -9.15 -3.65
N LEU A 113 -4.71 -9.20 -2.70
CA LEU A 113 -4.59 -9.99 -1.46
C LEU A 113 -4.49 -11.50 -1.70
N ASP A 114 -5.14 -12.04 -2.73
CA ASP A 114 -5.06 -13.47 -3.04
C ASP A 114 -3.68 -13.87 -3.57
N ALA A 115 -3.13 -13.06 -4.49
CA ALA A 115 -1.77 -13.24 -5.00
C ALA A 115 -0.74 -13.03 -3.88
N ALA A 116 -0.91 -11.99 -3.08
CA ALA A 116 -0.07 -11.73 -1.91
C ALA A 116 -0.11 -12.91 -0.93
N SER A 117 -1.29 -13.45 -0.61
CA SER A 117 -1.40 -14.62 0.27
C SER A 117 -0.76 -15.87 -0.32
N ALA A 118 -0.80 -16.07 -1.64
CA ALA A 118 -0.17 -17.20 -2.28
C ALA A 118 1.36 -17.13 -2.17
N VAL A 119 1.93 -15.94 -2.43
CA VAL A 119 3.37 -15.68 -2.27
C VAL A 119 3.79 -15.76 -0.80
N ALA A 120 3.03 -15.15 0.11
CA ALA A 120 3.36 -15.06 1.53
C ALA A 120 3.56 -16.44 2.18
N ARG A 121 2.71 -17.42 1.84
CA ARG A 121 2.82 -18.82 2.32
C ARG A 121 4.12 -19.50 1.93
N GLN A 122 4.75 -19.06 0.85
CA GLN A 122 5.96 -19.64 0.29
C GLN A 122 7.21 -18.80 0.60
N LEU A 123 7.09 -17.75 1.43
CA LEU A 123 8.23 -16.90 1.74
C LEU A 123 9.35 -17.70 2.41
N PRO A 124 10.62 -17.44 2.03
CA PRO A 124 11.77 -18.11 2.61
C PRO A 124 11.90 -17.72 4.08
N ALA A 125 12.06 -18.71 4.95
CA ALA A 125 12.15 -18.51 6.39
C ALA A 125 13.21 -19.46 6.99
N PRO A 126 14.51 -19.25 6.69
CA PRO A 126 15.58 -20.15 7.10
C PRO A 126 15.80 -20.19 8.62
N ASP A 127 15.51 -19.11 9.33
CA ASP A 127 15.69 -19.00 10.78
C ASP A 127 14.37 -18.78 11.52
N SER A 128 14.41 -18.72 12.86
CA SER A 128 13.20 -18.50 13.66
C SER A 128 12.61 -17.10 13.51
N THR A 129 13.44 -16.08 13.31
CA THR A 129 13.00 -14.70 13.19
C THR A 129 12.24 -14.49 11.89
N LEU A 130 12.72 -15.06 10.79
CA LEU A 130 12.03 -15.02 9.50
C LEU A 130 10.77 -15.89 9.47
N ARG A 131 10.72 -16.98 10.25
CA ARG A 131 9.47 -17.74 10.42
C ARG A 131 8.39 -16.92 11.12
N GLU A 132 8.77 -16.18 12.16
CA GLU A 132 7.89 -15.25 12.86
C GLU A 132 7.46 -14.11 11.93
N LEU A 133 8.39 -13.49 11.20
CA LEU A 133 8.09 -12.45 10.21
C LEU A 133 7.13 -12.94 9.12
N ARG A 134 7.33 -14.14 8.56
CA ARG A 134 6.41 -14.71 7.58
C ARG A 134 5.01 -14.88 8.16
N ALA A 135 4.89 -15.42 9.37
CA ALA A 135 3.60 -15.58 10.03
C ALA A 135 2.91 -14.23 10.27
N PHE A 136 3.69 -13.21 10.64
CA PHE A 136 3.24 -11.84 10.80
C PHE A 136 2.71 -11.23 9.49
N GLU A 137 3.46 -11.35 8.38
CA GLU A 137 3.02 -10.89 7.06
C GLU A 137 1.73 -11.60 6.61
N GLU A 138 1.66 -12.92 6.76
CA GLU A 138 0.45 -13.69 6.45
C GLU A 138 -0.73 -13.28 7.33
N ALA A 139 -0.49 -12.97 8.60
CA ALA A 139 -1.53 -12.56 9.54
C ALA A 139 -2.09 -11.18 9.15
N GLY A 140 -1.22 -10.24 8.75
CA GLY A 140 -1.62 -8.96 8.19
C GLY A 140 -2.52 -9.12 6.96
N ILE A 141 -2.13 -9.97 6.00
CA ILE A 141 -2.94 -10.29 4.82
C ILE A 141 -4.29 -10.92 5.23
N ALA A 142 -4.30 -11.84 6.19
CA ALA A 142 -5.53 -12.46 6.68
C ALA A 142 -6.49 -11.43 7.29
N LEU A 143 -6.00 -10.42 8.03
CA LEU A 143 -6.84 -9.33 8.55
C LEU A 143 -7.39 -8.44 7.45
N LEU A 144 -6.59 -8.11 6.43
CA LEU A 144 -7.05 -7.37 5.25
C LEU A 144 -8.17 -8.11 4.52
N GLN A 145 -8.06 -9.44 4.41
CA GLN A 145 -9.11 -10.31 3.87
C GLN A 145 -10.29 -10.56 4.83
N ARG A 146 -10.26 -10.00 6.05
CA ARG A 146 -11.24 -10.25 7.12
C ARG A 146 -11.37 -11.73 7.52
N GLN A 147 -10.32 -12.54 7.29
CA GLN A 147 -10.23 -13.95 7.67
C GLN A 147 -9.76 -14.09 9.12
N PHE A 148 -10.62 -13.70 10.05
CA PHE A 148 -10.29 -13.63 11.49
C PHE A 148 -9.81 -14.97 12.07
N GLN A 149 -10.42 -16.08 11.68
CA GLN A 149 -10.00 -17.41 12.14
C GLN A 149 -8.57 -17.74 11.68
N ARG A 150 -8.23 -17.41 10.43
CA ARG A 150 -6.89 -17.64 9.89
C ARG A 150 -5.86 -16.76 10.60
N TYR A 151 -6.21 -15.51 10.88
CA TYR A 151 -5.38 -14.63 11.72
C TYR A 151 -5.14 -15.27 13.09
N ASP A 152 -6.18 -15.74 13.77
CA ASP A 152 -6.09 -16.31 15.11
C ASP A 152 -5.18 -17.55 15.13
N THR A 153 -5.16 -18.36 14.06
CA THR A 153 -4.19 -19.47 13.87
C THR A 153 -2.77 -18.98 13.65
N LEU A 154 -2.55 -17.99 12.78
CA LEU A 154 -1.22 -17.47 12.45
C LEU A 154 -0.57 -16.77 13.64
N ARG A 155 -1.37 -16.04 14.42
CA ARG A 155 -0.96 -15.35 15.66
C ARG A 155 -0.30 -16.30 16.67
N GLN A 156 -0.62 -17.59 16.67
CA GLN A 156 0.02 -18.57 17.57
C GLN A 156 1.54 -18.68 17.37
N GLN A 157 2.06 -18.20 16.23
CA GLN A 157 3.49 -18.18 15.92
C GLN A 157 4.19 -16.90 16.41
N PHE A 158 3.45 -15.90 16.89
CA PHE A 158 4.00 -14.65 17.41
C PHE A 158 4.67 -14.89 18.76
N ARG A 159 5.88 -14.38 18.95
CA ARG A 159 6.61 -14.57 20.21
C ARG A 159 6.47 -13.36 21.13
N TYR A 160 6.17 -12.18 20.59
CA TYR A 160 6.07 -10.93 21.34
C TYR A 160 7.33 -10.54 22.12
N SER A 161 8.46 -11.18 21.84
CA SER A 161 9.73 -10.99 22.54
C SER A 161 10.76 -10.26 21.69
N SER A 162 10.63 -10.33 20.36
CA SER A 162 11.56 -9.66 19.45
C SER A 162 11.31 -8.15 19.43
N TYR A 163 12.36 -7.35 19.66
CA TYR A 163 12.27 -5.89 19.56
C TYR A 163 11.79 -5.43 18.16
N ALA A 164 12.12 -6.18 17.11
CA ALA A 164 11.77 -5.81 15.74
C ALA A 164 10.30 -6.06 15.36
N LEU A 165 9.58 -6.90 16.11
CA LEU A 165 8.23 -7.39 15.74
C LEU A 165 7.18 -7.16 16.84
N SER A 166 7.57 -7.25 18.12
CA SER A 166 6.62 -7.33 19.24
C SER A 166 5.63 -6.16 19.35
N ALA A 167 6.02 -4.95 18.95
CA ALA A 167 5.11 -3.80 18.92
C ALA A 167 4.03 -4.00 17.85
N GLU A 168 4.44 -4.37 16.64
CA GLU A 168 3.53 -4.55 15.50
C GLU A 168 2.63 -5.76 15.65
N GLU A 169 3.12 -6.85 16.26
CA GLU A 169 2.28 -8.01 16.62
C GLU A 169 1.14 -7.61 17.57
N LYS A 170 1.44 -6.78 18.59
CA LYS A 170 0.42 -6.23 19.50
C LYS A 170 -0.53 -5.28 18.77
N HIS A 171 -0.04 -4.51 17.81
CA HIS A 171 -0.88 -3.66 17.00
C HIS A 171 -1.86 -4.48 16.17
N LEU A 172 -1.42 -5.55 15.49
CA LEU A 172 -2.31 -6.45 14.75
C LEU A 172 -3.39 -7.07 15.65
N ASP A 173 -3.05 -7.44 16.89
CA ASP A 173 -4.03 -7.93 17.86
C ASP A 173 -5.08 -6.87 18.21
N SER A 174 -4.64 -5.62 18.39
CA SER A 174 -5.54 -4.49 18.62
C SER A 174 -6.45 -4.24 17.40
N TYR A 175 -5.91 -4.39 16.19
CA TYR A 175 -6.64 -4.22 14.94
C TYR A 175 -7.68 -5.31 14.75
N ARG A 176 -7.30 -6.56 15.02
CA ARG A 176 -8.18 -7.72 15.04
C ARG A 176 -9.36 -7.53 15.99
N ALA A 177 -9.10 -7.03 17.20
CA ALA A 177 -10.16 -6.75 18.18
C ALA A 177 -11.07 -5.60 17.72
N GLY A 178 -10.47 -4.51 17.22
CA GLY A 178 -11.22 -3.35 16.71
C GLY A 178 -12.11 -3.69 15.51
N LEU A 179 -11.59 -4.44 14.54
CA LEU A 179 -12.35 -4.91 13.37
C LEU A 179 -13.54 -5.81 13.77
N GLN A 180 -13.37 -6.69 14.76
CA GLN A 180 -14.46 -7.54 15.24
C GLN A 180 -15.51 -6.77 16.05
N ALA A 181 -15.08 -5.76 16.81
CA ALA A 181 -15.98 -4.91 17.59
C ALA A 181 -16.78 -3.89 16.75
N GLN A 182 -16.56 -3.85 15.42
CA GLN A 182 -17.23 -2.91 14.54
C GLN A 182 -18.75 -3.11 14.55
N LYS A 183 -19.48 -2.08 15.02
CA LYS A 183 -20.94 -2.07 14.98
C LYS A 183 -21.44 -1.96 13.53
N ARG A 184 -22.15 -3.00 13.06
CA ARG A 184 -22.84 -2.99 11.76
C ARG A 184 -24.13 -2.20 11.85
N ARG A 185 -24.05 -0.90 11.60
CA ARG A 185 -25.20 0.00 11.57
C ARG A 185 -25.99 -0.18 10.27
N SER A 186 -27.32 -0.24 10.37
CA SER A 186 -28.23 -0.36 9.22
C SER A 186 -28.52 1.01 8.55
N PRO A 187 -28.34 1.14 7.22
CA PRO A 187 -28.74 2.34 6.47
C PRO A 187 -30.24 2.63 6.55
N ALA A 188 -31.09 1.59 6.53
CA ALA A 188 -32.54 1.75 6.60
C ALA A 188 -32.98 2.40 7.92
N VAL A 189 -32.40 1.94 9.04
CA VAL A 189 -32.64 2.53 10.37
C VAL A 189 -32.19 4.00 10.38
N ALA A 190 -31.05 4.33 9.77
CA ALA A 190 -30.60 5.70 9.66
C ALA A 190 -31.58 6.58 8.87
N GLY A 191 -32.11 6.06 7.75
CA GLY A 191 -33.14 6.74 6.96
C GLY A 191 -34.41 6.99 7.76
N LEU A 192 -34.94 5.96 8.43
CA LEU A 192 -36.15 6.07 9.27
C LEU A 192 -35.97 7.08 10.40
N LEU A 193 -34.84 7.04 11.11
CA LEU A 193 -34.54 8.02 12.16
C LEU A 193 -34.53 9.45 11.61
N SER A 194 -33.91 9.66 10.44
CA SER A 194 -33.90 10.97 9.79
C SER A 194 -35.24 11.39 9.19
N ALA A 195 -36.12 10.45 8.89
CA ALA A 195 -37.48 10.73 8.44
C ALA A 195 -38.37 11.22 9.60
N VAL A 196 -38.07 10.83 10.85
CA VAL A 196 -38.73 11.38 12.05
C VAL A 196 -38.15 12.73 12.42
N VAL A 197 -36.82 12.82 12.54
CA VAL A 197 -36.11 14.07 12.80
C VAL A 197 -34.88 14.17 11.91
N PRO A 198 -34.83 15.16 10.99
CA PRO A 198 -33.71 15.38 10.10
C PRO A 198 -32.36 15.37 10.83
N GLY A 199 -31.44 14.51 10.41
CA GLY A 199 -30.09 14.42 10.96
C GLY A 199 -29.89 13.36 12.06
N LEU A 200 -30.96 12.76 12.63
CA LEU A 200 -30.81 11.67 13.60
C LEU A 200 -30.12 10.44 13.01
N GLY A 201 -30.35 10.11 11.75
CA GLY A 201 -29.65 9.03 11.09
C GLY A 201 -28.14 9.27 10.97
N LYS A 202 -27.69 10.52 10.82
CA LYS A 202 -26.26 10.88 10.84
C LYS A 202 -25.66 10.78 12.25
N LEU A 203 -26.43 11.17 13.28
CA LEU A 203 -26.05 10.94 14.68
C LEU A 203 -25.90 9.45 14.97
N TYR A 204 -26.88 8.64 14.55
CA TYR A 204 -26.82 7.20 14.61
C TYR A 204 -25.63 6.64 13.84
N ALA A 205 -25.29 7.18 12.66
CA ALA A 205 -24.09 6.82 11.91
C ALA A 205 -22.77 7.22 12.60
N GLY A 206 -22.80 7.96 13.72
CA GLY A 206 -21.62 8.39 14.47
C GLY A 206 -21.02 9.71 13.97
N LYS A 207 -21.82 10.50 13.24
CA LYS A 207 -21.41 11.78 12.66
C LYS A 207 -22.23 12.93 13.28
N PRO A 208 -22.04 13.25 14.56
CA PRO A 208 -22.89 14.20 15.28
C PRO A 208 -22.87 15.61 14.67
N LYS A 209 -21.68 16.10 14.30
CA LYS A 209 -21.51 17.41 13.65
C LYS A 209 -22.32 17.50 12.34
N GLN A 210 -22.30 16.43 11.54
CA GLN A 210 -23.06 16.38 10.28
C GLN A 210 -24.57 16.23 10.51
N GLY A 211 -24.99 15.59 11.60
CA GLY A 211 -26.39 15.51 12.00
C GLY A 211 -26.96 16.87 12.36
N ILE A 212 -26.28 17.61 13.22
CA ILE A 212 -26.68 18.98 13.62
C ILE A 212 -26.73 19.91 12.40
N ALA A 213 -25.70 19.85 11.55
CA ALA A 213 -25.65 20.66 10.32
C ALA A 213 -26.78 20.32 9.32
N ALA A 214 -27.33 19.11 9.35
CA ALA A 214 -28.48 18.73 8.54
C ALA A 214 -29.82 19.17 9.16
N PHE A 215 -29.89 19.22 10.49
CA PHE A 215 -31.09 19.59 11.22
C PHE A 215 -31.38 21.09 11.12
N LEU A 216 -30.39 21.94 11.35
CA LEU A 216 -30.59 23.39 11.47
C LEU A 216 -31.23 24.03 10.22
N PRO A 217 -30.77 23.78 8.99
CA PRO A 217 -31.40 24.37 7.81
C PRO A 217 -32.84 23.90 7.62
N VAL A 218 -33.12 22.62 7.88
CA VAL A 218 -34.45 22.04 7.74
C VAL A 218 -35.40 22.61 8.79
N LEU A 219 -34.94 22.79 10.04
CA LEU A 219 -35.72 23.45 11.08
C LEU A 219 -36.06 24.89 10.69
N THR A 220 -35.06 25.68 10.27
CA THR A 220 -35.25 27.07 9.86
C THR A 220 -36.22 27.19 8.70
N LEU A 221 -36.03 26.39 7.64
CA LEU A 221 -36.93 26.40 6.47
C LEU A 221 -38.34 25.93 6.85
N GLY A 222 -38.46 24.97 7.77
CA GLY A 222 -39.75 24.50 8.28
C GLY A 222 -40.51 25.60 9.02
N LEU A 223 -39.82 26.35 9.89
CA LEU A 223 -40.40 27.51 10.60
C LEU A 223 -40.84 28.61 9.62
N LEU A 224 -40.00 28.95 8.63
CA LEU A 224 -40.34 29.94 7.61
C LEU A 224 -41.52 29.50 6.72
N THR A 225 -41.57 28.21 6.39
CA THR A 225 -42.69 27.63 5.63
C THR A 225 -43.99 27.69 6.44
N TRP A 226 -43.94 27.32 7.72
CA TRP A 226 -45.10 27.40 8.62
C TRP A 226 -45.60 28.84 8.77
N GLU A 227 -44.70 29.80 8.91
CA GLU A 227 -45.06 31.21 9.06
C GLU A 227 -45.71 31.75 7.78
N GLY A 228 -45.13 31.43 6.61
CA GLY A 228 -45.70 31.76 5.31
C GLY A 228 -47.08 31.15 5.08
N TYR A 229 -47.29 29.90 5.52
CA TYR A 229 -48.60 29.27 5.48
C TYR A 229 -49.63 29.99 6.36
N ARG A 230 -49.27 30.30 7.61
CA ARG A 230 -50.19 30.89 8.59
C ARG A 230 -50.54 32.35 8.28
N LYS A 231 -49.58 33.15 7.80
CA LYS A 231 -49.78 34.59 7.55
C LYS A 231 -50.30 34.90 6.15
N ASP A 232 -49.71 34.28 5.13
CA ASP A 232 -49.95 34.64 3.73
C ASP A 232 -50.77 33.57 2.97
N GLY A 233 -51.03 32.43 3.59
CA GLY A 233 -51.82 31.33 3.03
C GLY A 233 -51.03 30.41 2.08
N PRO A 234 -51.66 29.30 1.63
CA PRO A 234 -51.01 28.24 0.87
C PRO A 234 -50.65 28.60 -0.58
N LYS A 235 -51.19 29.71 -1.11
CA LYS A 235 -50.89 30.19 -2.47
C LYS A 235 -49.82 31.28 -2.48
N SER A 236 -49.24 31.61 -1.32
CA SER A 236 -48.24 32.67 -1.23
C SER A 236 -46.89 32.25 -1.79
N LEU A 237 -46.16 33.20 -2.38
CA LEU A 237 -44.81 32.97 -2.88
C LEU A 237 -43.85 32.56 -1.75
N ARG A 238 -44.04 33.10 -0.53
CA ARG A 238 -43.24 32.73 0.65
C ARG A 238 -43.45 31.27 1.04
N PHE A 239 -44.69 30.82 1.12
CA PHE A 239 -44.99 29.41 1.44
C PHE A 239 -44.44 28.46 0.36
N LEU A 240 -44.69 28.75 -0.91
CA LEU A 240 -44.24 27.89 -2.00
C LEU A 240 -42.71 27.86 -2.11
N GLY A 241 -42.04 29.01 -1.97
CA GLY A 241 -40.58 29.11 -2.02
C GLY A 241 -39.90 28.36 -0.87
N PHE A 242 -40.23 28.72 0.39
CA PHE A 242 -39.64 28.06 1.54
C PHE A 242 -40.07 26.60 1.67
N GLY A 243 -41.31 26.25 1.32
CA GLY A 243 -41.81 24.88 1.35
C GLY A 243 -41.12 23.97 0.33
N SER A 244 -40.80 24.49 -0.87
CA SER A 244 -40.02 23.75 -1.87
C SER A 244 -38.60 23.49 -1.37
N LEU A 245 -37.95 24.51 -0.82
CA LEU A 245 -36.62 24.37 -0.21
C LEU A 245 -36.65 23.40 0.98
N PHE A 246 -37.62 23.55 1.88
CA PHE A 246 -37.80 22.65 3.02
C PHE A 246 -37.90 21.19 2.55
N THR A 247 -38.76 20.90 1.57
CA THR A 247 -38.95 19.56 1.02
C THR A 247 -37.66 19.00 0.44
N LEU A 248 -36.93 19.80 -0.34
CA LEU A 248 -35.65 19.42 -0.93
C LEU A 248 -34.60 19.07 0.15
N PHE A 249 -34.42 19.97 1.13
CA PHE A 249 -33.44 19.77 2.20
C PHE A 249 -33.85 18.62 3.14
N TYR A 250 -35.14 18.42 3.39
CA TYR A 250 -35.66 17.31 4.19
C TYR A 250 -35.36 15.96 3.52
N GLY A 251 -35.72 15.81 2.24
CA GLY A 251 -35.41 14.61 1.47
C GLY A 251 -33.90 14.35 1.39
N GLY A 252 -33.11 15.39 1.16
CA GLY A 252 -31.65 15.33 1.17
C GLY A 252 -31.06 14.93 2.53
N ALA A 253 -31.67 15.34 3.64
CA ALA A 253 -31.24 14.94 4.98
C ALA A 253 -31.47 13.44 5.24
N ILE A 254 -32.60 12.88 4.78
CA ILE A 254 -32.90 11.45 4.86
C ILE A 254 -31.90 10.66 4.03
N TRP A 255 -31.77 10.99 2.74
CA TRP A 255 -30.82 10.33 1.83
C TRP A 255 -29.37 10.42 2.32
N GLY A 256 -28.96 11.62 2.75
CA GLY A 256 -27.61 11.82 3.29
C GLY A 256 -27.35 11.02 4.57
N SER A 257 -28.39 10.60 5.28
CA SER A 257 -28.25 9.77 6.49
C SER A 257 -28.06 8.29 6.19
N THR A 258 -28.73 7.77 5.17
CA THR A 258 -28.48 6.39 4.70
C THR A 258 -27.07 6.28 4.15
N LEU A 259 -26.63 7.26 3.35
CA LEU A 259 -25.27 7.35 2.82
C LEU A 259 -24.21 7.46 3.93
N ALA A 260 -24.47 8.23 4.99
CA ALA A 260 -23.51 8.42 6.08
C ALA A 260 -23.10 7.11 6.76
N VAL A 261 -23.99 6.12 6.82
CA VAL A 261 -23.69 4.78 7.35
C VAL A 261 -22.67 4.04 6.47
N HIS A 262 -22.86 4.06 5.15
CA HIS A 262 -21.91 3.47 4.20
C HIS A 262 -20.55 4.14 4.29
N VAL A 263 -20.54 5.48 4.23
CA VAL A 263 -19.31 6.26 4.32
C VAL A 263 -18.58 5.98 5.64
N GLN A 264 -19.29 5.90 6.77
CA GLN A 264 -18.66 5.58 8.05
C GLN A 264 -18.03 4.17 8.06
N ARG A 265 -18.71 3.18 7.48
CA ARG A 265 -18.21 1.80 7.39
C ARG A 265 -16.97 1.74 6.52
N ASP A 266 -17.00 2.40 5.37
CA ASP A 266 -15.89 2.38 4.42
C ASP A 266 -14.68 3.17 4.95
N GLN A 267 -14.92 4.30 5.62
CA GLN A 267 -13.87 5.05 6.34
C GLN A 267 -13.22 4.18 7.42
N PHE A 268 -14.02 3.48 8.24
CA PHE A 268 -13.50 2.59 9.25
C PHE A 268 -12.63 1.49 8.64
N ASN A 269 -13.11 0.80 7.60
CA ASN A 269 -12.37 -0.27 6.95
C ASN A 269 -11.04 0.25 6.37
N ARG A 270 -11.08 1.34 5.59
CA ARG A 270 -9.89 1.95 5.00
C ARG A 270 -8.87 2.38 6.05
N THR A 271 -9.32 2.94 7.18
CA THR A 271 -8.42 3.32 8.27
C THR A 271 -7.70 2.11 8.85
N TYR A 272 -8.39 1.00 9.09
CA TYR A 272 -7.75 -0.22 9.59
C TYR A 272 -6.85 -0.88 8.54
N ASP A 273 -7.29 -0.93 7.28
CA ASP A 273 -6.49 -1.49 6.20
C ASP A 273 -5.16 -0.73 6.04
N ASN A 274 -5.20 0.61 6.06
CA ASN A 274 -4.00 1.44 5.99
C ASN A 274 -3.08 1.25 7.20
N LYS A 275 -3.63 1.07 8.41
CA LYS A 275 -2.84 0.79 9.61
C LYS A 275 -2.14 -0.56 9.52
N ILE A 276 -2.86 -1.60 9.09
CA ILE A 276 -2.30 -2.93 8.89
C ILE A 276 -1.17 -2.88 7.86
N LEU A 277 -1.41 -2.25 6.70
CA LEU A 277 -0.38 -2.10 5.66
C LEU A 277 0.86 -1.36 6.17
N PHE A 278 0.67 -0.28 6.92
CA PHE A 278 1.78 0.49 7.48
C PHE A 278 2.61 -0.34 8.46
N ASP A 279 1.94 -1.04 9.40
CA ASP A 279 2.62 -1.85 10.42
C ASP A 279 3.28 -3.09 9.82
N MET A 280 2.74 -3.65 8.74
CA MET A 280 3.41 -4.73 7.98
C MET A 280 4.77 -4.30 7.44
N HIS A 281 4.91 -3.05 6.99
CA HIS A 281 6.17 -2.58 6.41
C HIS A 281 7.31 -2.42 7.43
N ILE A 282 6.99 -2.12 8.70
CA ILE A 282 8.00 -1.74 9.70
C ILE A 282 8.99 -2.89 9.97
N PRO A 283 8.55 -4.14 10.27
CA PRO A 283 9.46 -5.24 10.54
C PRO A 283 10.27 -5.64 9.31
N LEU A 284 9.70 -5.54 8.11
CA LEU A 284 10.42 -5.78 6.85
C LEU A 284 11.64 -4.88 6.74
N ARG A 285 11.47 -3.58 6.98
CA ARG A 285 12.58 -2.63 6.95
C ARG A 285 13.60 -2.90 8.06
N ASN A 286 13.15 -3.19 9.28
CA ASN A 286 14.04 -3.40 10.42
C ASN A 286 14.88 -4.69 10.34
N LEU A 287 14.34 -5.73 9.70
CA LEU A 287 14.98 -7.05 9.61
C LEU A 287 15.71 -7.29 8.30
N LEU A 288 15.21 -6.75 7.18
CA LEU A 288 15.73 -7.04 5.84
C LEU A 288 16.38 -5.84 5.14
N ASN A 289 16.29 -4.64 5.71
CA ASN A 289 16.90 -3.43 5.17
C ASN A 289 17.87 -2.79 6.19
N ARG A 290 18.88 -3.56 6.57
CA ARG A 290 20.03 -3.12 7.37
C ARG A 290 21.22 -2.82 6.49
#